data_AF-A0A8T5Q8G9-F1
#
_entry.id   AF-A0A8T5Q8G9-F1
#
_cell.length_a   1.000
_cell.length_b   1.000
_cell.length_c   1.000
_cell.angle_alpha   90.00
_cell.angle_beta   90.00
_cell.angle_gamma   90.00
#
_symmetry.space_group_name_H-M   'P 1'
#
loop_
_entity.id
_entity.type
_entity.pdbx_description
1 polymer ?
#
loop_
_entity_poly.entity_id
_entity_poly.type
_entity_poly.pdbx_seq_one_letter_code
_entity_poly.pdbx_strand_id
1 'polypeptide(L)'
;MNTKIIYDSDVDSLFLSNKKKNERVKGSAIAGDFIIDFTTRRKVVGLEIKKASEFFKPLNVTRNMLSNIRSAALEVDNKNPYRIVIWVLLGLPKRKEEIKVPVTIPTSYDIGIGKATA
;
A
#
# COMPACT_ATOMS: atom_id res chain seq x y z
N MET A 1 -2.67 11.64 10.70
CA MET A 1 -3.38 10.73 9.78
C MET A 1 -4.00 9.63 10.63
N ASN A 2 -5.33 9.52 10.68
CA ASN A 2 -6.03 8.60 11.60
C ASN A 2 -7.02 7.72 10.82
N THR A 3 -6.55 7.09 9.75
CA THR A 3 -7.33 6.10 9.00
C THR A 3 -7.35 4.81 9.80
N LYS A 4 -8.54 4.33 10.16
CA LYS A 4 -8.74 3.01 10.76
C LYS A 4 -8.48 1.96 9.69
N ILE A 5 -7.72 0.94 10.06
CA ILE A 5 -7.30 -0.16 9.19
C ILE A 5 -7.85 -1.44 9.79
N ILE A 6 -8.55 -2.23 9.00
CA ILE A 6 -8.95 -3.59 9.37
C ILE A 6 -8.67 -4.44 8.14
N TYR A 7 -7.81 -5.45 8.29
CA TYR A 7 -7.67 -6.49 7.29
C TYR A 7 -8.25 -7.78 7.88
N ASP A 8 -9.21 -8.36 7.17
CA ASP A 8 -9.78 -9.65 7.49
C ASP A 8 -9.16 -10.71 6.56
N SER A 9 -8.34 -11.59 7.15
CA SER A 9 -7.63 -12.63 6.41
C SER A 9 -8.52 -13.77 5.94
N ASP A 10 -9.65 -14.00 6.61
CA ASP A 10 -10.53 -15.14 6.32
C ASP A 10 -11.31 -14.90 5.03
N VAL A 11 -11.70 -13.64 4.79
CA VAL A 11 -12.39 -13.21 3.57
C VAL A 11 -11.52 -12.42 2.60
N ASP A 12 -10.24 -12.23 2.92
CA ASP A 12 -9.25 -11.44 2.15
C ASP A 12 -9.76 -10.04 1.78
N SER A 13 -10.19 -9.28 2.78
CA SER A 13 -10.76 -7.95 2.60
C SER A 13 -10.05 -6.89 3.44
N LEU A 14 -9.65 -5.78 2.81
CA LEU A 14 -9.02 -4.63 3.46
C LEU A 14 -10.01 -3.48 3.57
N PHE A 15 -10.32 -3.08 4.80
CA PHE A 15 -11.16 -1.94 5.13
C PHE A 15 -10.31 -0.77 5.62
N LEU A 16 -10.52 0.39 5.01
CA LEU A 16 -9.93 1.66 5.39
C LEU A 16 -11.04 2.65 5.72
N SER A 17 -10.99 3.31 6.88
CA SER A 17 -12.03 4.27 7.27
C SER A 17 -11.48 5.55 7.90
N ASN A 18 -11.97 6.68 7.40
CA ASN A 18 -11.80 8.01 7.97
C ASN A 18 -13.07 8.53 8.65
N LYS A 19 -14.03 7.64 8.93
CA LYS A 19 -15.30 8.01 9.54
C LYS A 19 -15.08 8.57 10.95
N LYS A 20 -15.55 9.79 11.20
CA LYS A 20 -15.56 10.36 12.56
C LYS A 20 -16.64 9.70 13.41
N LYS A 21 -16.51 9.78 14.75
CA LYS A 21 -17.46 9.18 15.70
C LYS A 21 -18.90 9.66 15.51
N ASN A 22 -19.07 10.94 15.16
CA ASN A 22 -20.37 11.59 14.91
C ASN A 22 -20.89 11.45 13.47
N GLU A 23 -20.11 10.87 12.55
CA GLU A 23 -20.56 10.63 11.18
C GLU A 23 -21.32 9.30 11.08
N ARG A 24 -22.45 9.30 10.36
CA ARG A 24 -23.21 8.09 10.03
C ARG A 24 -22.98 7.76 8.55
N VAL A 25 -22.69 6.49 8.27
CA VAL A 25 -22.72 5.95 6.91
C VAL A 25 -24.18 5.89 6.49
N LYS A 26 -24.50 6.41 5.30
CA LYS A 26 -25.85 6.43 4.74
C LYS A 26 -26.03 5.34 3.67
N GLY A 27 -24.95 4.96 3.01
CA GLY A 27 -24.96 3.91 2.00
C GLY A 27 -23.59 3.74 1.39
N SER A 28 -23.50 2.76 0.50
CA SER A 28 -22.26 2.35 -0.13
C SER A 28 -22.46 2.19 -1.63
N ALA A 29 -21.43 2.49 -2.42
CA ALA A 29 -21.38 2.15 -3.83
C ALA A 29 -20.46 0.95 -4.02
N ILE A 30 -20.86 0.04 -4.91
CA ILE A 30 -20.07 -1.14 -5.27
C ILE A 30 -19.55 -0.94 -6.68
N ALA A 31 -18.23 -1.04 -6.84
CA ALA A 31 -17.55 -0.93 -8.12
C ALA A 31 -16.56 -2.09 -8.26
N GLY A 32 -17.01 -3.21 -8.83
CA GLY A 32 -16.21 -4.43 -8.90
C GLY A 32 -15.84 -4.95 -7.51
N ASP A 33 -14.55 -5.09 -7.24
CA ASP A 33 -14.01 -5.52 -5.95
C ASP A 33 -13.90 -4.39 -4.91
N PHE A 34 -14.38 -3.18 -5.23
CA PHE A 34 -14.36 -2.03 -4.31
C PHE A 34 -15.75 -1.74 -3.74
N ILE A 35 -15.82 -1.48 -2.43
CA ILE A 35 -17.01 -0.92 -1.78
C ILE A 35 -16.63 0.43 -1.16
N ILE A 36 -17.37 1.48 -1.50
CA ILE A 36 -17.07 2.87 -1.12
C ILE A 36 -18.20 3.36 -0.24
N ASP A 37 -17.91 3.74 1.00
CA ASP A 37 -18.91 4.21 1.97
C ASP A 37 -19.06 5.71 1.97
N PHE A 38 -20.31 6.18 1.96
CA PHE A 38 -20.66 7.59 1.97
C PHE A 38 -21.49 7.96 3.18
N THR A 39 -21.26 9.17 3.69
CA THR A 39 -22.12 9.78 4.70
C THR A 39 -23.37 10.42 4.10
N THR A 40 -24.28 10.88 4.96
CA THR A 40 -25.45 11.70 4.58
C THR A 40 -25.09 12.95 3.76
N ARG A 41 -23.86 13.47 3.90
CA ARG A 41 -23.34 14.66 3.19
C ARG A 41 -22.54 14.31 1.94
N ARG A 42 -22.71 13.10 1.38
CA ARG A 42 -21.97 12.59 0.21
C ARG A 42 -20.44 12.55 0.36
N LYS A 43 -19.93 12.70 1.59
CA LYS A 43 -18.50 12.54 1.88
C LYS A 43 -18.16 11.05 1.91
N VAL A 44 -17.14 10.64 1.17
CA VAL A 44 -16.51 9.32 1.25
C VAL A 44 -15.80 9.18 2.59
N VAL A 45 -16.09 8.12 3.33
CA VAL A 45 -15.53 7.86 4.67
C VAL A 45 -14.99 6.46 4.85
N GLY A 46 -15.22 5.57 3.90
CA GLY A 46 -14.75 4.19 3.93
C GLY A 46 -14.43 3.68 2.53
N LEU A 47 -13.46 2.78 2.48
CA LEU A 47 -13.12 1.99 1.31
C LEU A 47 -12.88 0.55 1.77
N GLU A 48 -13.56 -0.40 1.16
CA GLU A 48 -13.24 -1.82 1.22
C GLU A 48 -12.64 -2.25 -0.12
N ILE A 49 -11.54 -3.01 -0.05
CA ILE A 49 -10.92 -3.68 -1.19
C ILE A 49 -11.09 -5.18 -0.96
N LYS A 50 -12.00 -5.80 -1.71
CA LYS A 50 -12.19 -7.26 -1.72
C LYS A 50 -11.05 -7.93 -2.49
N LYS A 51 -10.74 -9.19 -2.12
CA LYS A 51 -9.60 -9.92 -2.70
C LYS A 51 -8.32 -9.08 -2.64
N ALA A 52 -8.10 -8.41 -1.50
CA ALA A 52 -7.05 -7.40 -1.37
C ALA A 52 -5.67 -7.97 -1.72
N SER A 53 -5.41 -9.23 -1.37
CA SER A 53 -4.13 -9.87 -1.71
C SER A 53 -3.93 -10.08 -3.21
N GLU A 54 -4.98 -10.34 -3.99
CA GLU A 54 -4.89 -10.39 -5.45
C GLU A 54 -4.77 -8.99 -6.05
N PHE A 55 -5.49 -7.99 -5.52
CA PHE A 55 -5.39 -6.61 -5.97
C PHE A 55 -3.96 -6.05 -5.83
N PHE A 56 -3.30 -6.31 -4.71
CA PHE A 56 -1.93 -5.83 -4.45
C PHE A 56 -0.83 -6.81 -4.87
N LYS A 57 -1.17 -7.96 -5.46
CA LYS A 57 -0.22 -8.96 -5.96
C LYS A 57 0.82 -8.42 -6.93
N PRO A 58 0.48 -7.52 -7.89
CA PRO A 58 1.49 -6.94 -8.80
C PRO A 58 2.55 -6.10 -8.07
N LEU A 59 2.25 -5.62 -6.87
CA LEU A 59 3.18 -4.90 -5.99
C LEU A 59 3.92 -5.84 -5.02
N ASN A 60 3.77 -7.16 -5.21
CA ASN A 60 4.29 -8.22 -4.36
C ASN A 60 3.89 -8.02 -2.87
N VAL A 61 2.70 -7.50 -2.59
CA VAL A 61 2.18 -7.37 -1.22
C VAL A 61 1.44 -8.66 -0.86
N THR A 62 1.87 -9.31 0.22
CA THR A 62 1.29 -10.58 0.68
C THR A 62 0.17 -10.36 1.68
N ARG A 63 -0.68 -11.38 1.90
CA ARG A 63 -1.68 -11.40 2.99
C ARG A 63 -1.07 -11.07 4.34
N ASN A 64 0.10 -11.63 4.64
CA ASN A 64 0.82 -11.34 5.87
C ASN A 64 1.22 -9.85 5.97
N MET A 65 1.61 -9.21 4.88
CA MET A 65 1.88 -7.76 4.88
C MET A 65 0.61 -6.94 5.09
N LEU A 66 -0.53 -7.36 4.53
CA LEU A 66 -1.84 -6.73 4.73
C LEU A 66 -2.33 -6.87 6.18
N SER A 67 -2.11 -8.02 6.82
CA SER A 67 -2.38 -8.22 8.26
C SER A 67 -1.50 -7.36 9.16
N ASN A 68 -0.37 -6.87 8.66
CA ASN A 68 0.63 -6.13 9.43
C ASN A 68 0.81 -4.67 8.95
N ILE A 69 -0.21 -4.09 8.29
CA ILE A 69 -0.19 -2.67 7.89
C ILE A 69 -0.04 -1.80 9.14
N ARG A 70 0.97 -0.91 9.13
CA ARG A 70 1.31 -0.05 10.27
C ARG A 70 0.60 1.29 10.24
N SER A 71 0.33 1.80 9.06
CA SER A 71 -0.35 3.08 8.85
C SER A 71 -1.09 3.09 7.52
N ALA A 72 -2.11 3.93 7.42
CA ALA A 72 -2.80 4.20 6.17
C ALA A 72 -3.25 5.66 6.10
N ALA A 73 -3.39 6.15 4.87
CA ALA A 73 -4.11 7.37 4.57
C ALA A 73 -5.10 7.10 3.44
N LEU A 74 -6.37 7.39 3.71
CA LEU A 74 -7.44 7.43 2.71
C LEU A 74 -7.70 8.89 2.35
N GLU A 75 -7.23 9.36 1.20
CA GLU A 75 -7.42 10.73 0.75
C GLU A 75 -8.41 10.79 -0.40
N VAL A 76 -9.33 11.74 -0.35
CA VAL A 76 -10.42 11.84 -1.30
C VAL A 76 -10.40 13.24 -1.91
N ASP A 77 -10.18 13.30 -3.22
CA ASP A 77 -10.33 14.52 -4.00
C ASP A 77 -11.67 14.49 -4.74
N ASN A 78 -12.55 15.40 -4.34
CA ASN A 78 -13.88 15.59 -4.91
C ASN A 78 -14.08 17.04 -5.42
N LYS A 79 -12.99 17.75 -5.74
CA LYS A 79 -13.08 19.12 -6.28
C LYS A 79 -13.78 19.17 -7.63
N ASN A 80 -13.69 18.10 -8.41
CA ASN A 80 -14.40 17.97 -9.69
C ASN A 80 -15.80 17.37 -9.45
N PRO A 81 -16.89 18.00 -9.92
CA PRO A 81 -18.24 17.51 -9.68
C PRO A 81 -18.58 16.20 -10.42
N TYR A 82 -17.81 15.83 -11.45
CA TYR A 82 -18.02 14.64 -12.27
C TYR A 82 -17.04 13.51 -11.95
N ARG A 83 -16.09 13.72 -11.03
CA ARG A 83 -15.04 12.74 -10.71
C ARG A 83 -14.71 12.76 -9.22
N ILE A 84 -14.67 11.58 -8.61
CA ILE A 84 -14.07 11.37 -7.30
C ILE A 84 -12.78 10.59 -7.50
N VAL A 85 -11.67 11.10 -6.95
CA VAL A 85 -10.41 10.35 -6.89
C VAL A 85 -10.17 9.93 -5.46
N ILE A 86 -9.88 8.64 -5.27
CA ILE A 86 -9.55 8.06 -3.97
C ILE A 86 -8.09 7.62 -4.03
N TRP A 87 -7.25 8.23 -3.19
CA TRP A 87 -5.87 7.85 -2.98
C TRP A 87 -5.74 7.03 -1.71
N VAL A 88 -4.99 5.93 -1.81
CA VAL A 88 -4.70 5.04 -0.70
C VAL A 88 -3.19 4.97 -0.53
N LEU A 89 -2.69 5.40 0.61
CA LEU A 89 -1.29 5.24 1.00
C LEU A 89 -1.22 4.22 2.13
N LEU A 90 -0.40 3.18 1.99
CA LEU A 90 -0.23 2.12 2.99
C LEU A 90 1.22 2.09 3.49
N GLY A 91 1.39 2.15 4.81
CA GLY A 91 2.66 1.88 5.48
C GLY A 91 2.81 0.39 5.75
N LEU A 92 3.50 -0.31 4.86
CA LEU A 92 3.77 -1.74 4.98
C LEU A 92 5.00 -2.02 5.87
N PRO A 93 5.09 -3.19 6.51
CA PRO A 93 6.30 -3.59 7.22
C PRO A 93 7.49 -3.67 6.25
N LYS A 94 8.69 -3.29 6.72
CA LYS A 94 9.93 -3.40 5.92
C LYS A 94 10.12 -4.85 5.45
N ARG A 95 10.47 -5.02 4.18
CA ARG A 95 10.97 -6.31 3.68
C ARG A 95 12.34 -6.58 4.30
N LYS A 96 12.50 -7.76 4.90
CA LYS A 96 13.82 -8.36 5.13
C LYS A 96 14.28 -9.00 3.82
N GLU A 97 14.54 -8.21 2.79
CA GLU A 97 15.35 -8.70 1.68
C GLU A 97 16.71 -8.03 1.82
N GLU A 98 17.65 -8.77 2.43
CA GLU A 98 19.07 -8.49 2.23
C GLU A 98 19.35 -8.80 0.75
N ILE A 99 19.49 -7.76 -0.07
CA ILE A 99 20.02 -7.93 -1.42
C ILE A 99 21.50 -8.30 -1.23
N LYS A 100 21.81 -9.59 -1.34
CA LYS A 100 23.20 -10.04 -1.50
C LYS A 100 23.66 -9.59 -2.88
N VAL A 101 24.29 -8.42 -2.96
CA VAL A 101 24.95 -7.99 -4.19
C VAL A 101 26.23 -8.81 -4.32
N PRO A 102 26.40 -9.64 -5.37
CA PRO A 102 27.70 -10.22 -5.66
C PRO A 102 28.64 -9.07 -6.05
N VAL A 103 29.49 -8.67 -5.12
CA VAL A 103 30.57 -7.70 -5.40
C VAL A 103 31.77 -8.51 -5.86
N THR A 104 32.07 -8.45 -7.16
CA THR A 104 33.38 -8.85 -7.66
C THR A 104 34.36 -7.74 -7.31
N ILE A 105 35.17 -7.94 -6.27
CA ILE A 105 36.26 -7.02 -5.93
C ILE A 105 37.43 -7.39 -6.86
N PRO A 106 37.83 -6.52 -7.81
CA PRO A 106 39.06 -6.75 -8.55
C PRO A 106 40.23 -6.70 -7.57
N THR A 107 40.94 -7.81 -7.44
CA THR A 107 42.23 -7.84 -6.74
C THR A 107 43.27 -7.16 -7.62
N SER A 108 44.22 -6.45 -7.01
CA SER A 108 45.20 -5.56 -7.65
C SER A 108 46.24 -6.26 -8.54
N TYR A 109 45.94 -7.42 -9.11
CA TYR A 109 46.86 -8.18 -9.96
C TYR A 109 46.79 -7.80 -11.46
N ASP A 110 45.87 -6.92 -11.86
CA ASP A 110 45.71 -6.47 -13.26
C ASP A 110 46.23 -5.04 -13.53
N ILE A 111 46.83 -4.37 -12.54
CA ILE A 111 47.59 -3.13 -12.81
C ILE A 111 49.04 -3.55 -12.98
N GLY A 112 49.45 -3.74 -14.23
CA GLY A 112 50.80 -4.12 -14.62
C GLY A 112 51.83 -3.20 -13.97
N ILE A 113 52.45 -3.66 -12.88
CA ILE A 113 53.64 -3.06 -12.34
C ILE A 113 54.75 -3.40 -13.32
N GLY A 114 55.19 -2.39 -14.08
CA GLY A 114 56.26 -2.52 -15.05
C GLY A 114 57.48 -3.20 -14.44
N LYS A 115 58.05 -4.15 -15.20
CA LYS A 115 59.36 -4.72 -14.91
C LYS A 115 60.38 -3.56 -14.78
N ALA A 116 60.98 -3.40 -13.61
CA ALA A 116 62.23 -2.67 -13.48
C ALA A 116 63.35 -3.60 -13.97
N THR A 117 63.93 -3.29 -15.12
CA THR A 117 65.18 -3.89 -15.59
C THR A 117 66.37 -3.28 -14.82
N ALA A 118 67.36 -4.15 -14.58
CA ALA A 118 68.60 -3.92 -13.84
C ALA A 118 69.50 -2.82 -14.40
#